data_AF-A0A1I0SGG2-F1
#
_entry.id   AF-A0A1I0SGG2-F1
#
_cell.length_a   1.000
_cell.length_b   1.000
_cell.length_c   1.000
_cell.angle_alpha   90.00
_cell.angle_beta   90.00
_cell.angle_gamma   90.00
#
_symmetry.space_group_name_H-M   'P 1'
#
loop_
_entity.id
_entity.type
_entity.pdbx_description
1 polymer ?
#
loop_
_entity_poly.entity_id
_entity_poly.type
_entity_poly.pdbx_seq_one_letter_code
_entity_poly.pdbx_strand_id
1 'polypeptide(L)'
;MFRNVAELVERAEREQIKIAEVMIRQEMEVTERSREDIVAQMEKNLQVMEQAVLRGLAGVRSHTGLTGGDATRLQQYIVRGQFLSGETILDAVSKAMAIALKNMLGLVCDPVAGLVEVPCVKRNAIGAANAMIAADMALAGIQSRIPCDEVIEAMFRIGQTMPVALKETAQGGLAATPTARRFEASIFGKPNEKRE
;
A
#
# COMPACT_ATOMS: atom_id res chain seq x y z
N MET A 1 -21.63 7.92 -17.66
CA MET A 1 -21.04 7.65 -16.32
C MET A 1 -22.14 7.17 -15.37
N PHE A 2 -21.95 6.03 -14.70
CA PHE A 2 -22.85 5.56 -13.62
C PHE A 2 -22.36 6.09 -12.26
N ARG A 3 -23.27 6.34 -11.32
CA ARG A 3 -22.97 6.94 -10.00
C ARG A 3 -22.85 5.93 -8.87
N ASN A 4 -23.35 4.71 -9.08
CA ASN A 4 -23.33 3.63 -8.10
C ASN A 4 -23.38 2.26 -8.80
N VAL A 5 -23.21 1.19 -8.02
CA VAL A 5 -23.19 -0.19 -8.54
C VAL A 5 -24.54 -0.61 -9.12
N ALA A 6 -25.66 -0.14 -8.56
CA ALA A 6 -26.99 -0.48 -9.07
C ALA A 6 -27.19 0.05 -10.50
N GLU A 7 -26.79 1.29 -10.78
CA GLU A 7 -26.82 1.88 -12.12
C GLU A 7 -25.91 1.13 -13.12
N LEU A 8 -24.76 0.64 -12.68
CA LEU A 8 -23.85 -0.17 -13.51
C LEU A 8 -24.51 -1.52 -13.89
N VAL A 9 -25.10 -2.20 -12.91
CA VAL A 9 -25.78 -3.48 -13.12
C VAL A 9 -27.00 -3.30 -14.01
N GLU A 10 -27.84 -2.30 -13.73
CA GLU A 10 -29.02 -1.99 -14.54
C GLU A 10 -28.63 -1.70 -16.00
N ARG A 11 -27.53 -0.96 -16.22
CA ARG A 11 -27.02 -0.68 -17.56
C ARG A 11 -26.54 -1.94 -18.27
N ALA A 12 -25.80 -2.81 -17.58
CA ALA A 12 -25.32 -4.08 -18.12
C ALA A 12 -26.49 -5.01 -18.50
N GLU A 13 -27.52 -5.09 -17.65
CA GLU A 13 -28.72 -5.88 -17.89
C GLU A 13 -29.57 -5.30 -19.03
N ARG A 14 -29.79 -3.98 -19.05
CA ARG A 14 -30.58 -3.30 -20.09
C ARG A 14 -29.93 -3.42 -21.47
N GLU A 15 -28.61 -3.28 -21.55
CA GLU A 15 -27.86 -3.38 -22.80
C GLU A 15 -27.46 -4.83 -23.15
N GLN A 16 -27.76 -5.81 -22.29
CA GLN A 16 -27.42 -7.23 -22.45
C GLN A 16 -25.92 -7.47 -22.70
N ILE A 17 -25.07 -6.72 -22.00
CA ILE A 17 -23.61 -6.82 -22.10
C ILE A 17 -23.01 -7.09 -20.72
N LYS A 18 -21.78 -7.63 -20.71
CA LYS A 18 -21.05 -7.85 -19.46
C LYS A 18 -20.71 -6.51 -18.82
N ILE A 19 -20.64 -6.47 -17.48
CA ILE A 19 -20.14 -5.31 -16.73
C ILE A 19 -18.78 -4.85 -17.26
N ALA A 20 -17.89 -5.78 -17.60
CA ALA A 20 -16.59 -5.47 -18.19
C ALA A 20 -16.68 -4.65 -19.49
N GLU A 21 -17.68 -4.91 -20.34
CA GLU A 21 -17.90 -4.17 -21.58
C GLU A 21 -18.47 -2.76 -21.29
N VAL A 22 -19.34 -2.63 -20.28
CA VAL A 22 -19.80 -1.31 -19.80
C VAL A 22 -18.61 -0.47 -19.30
N MET A 23 -17.70 -1.10 -18.55
CA MET A 23 -16.49 -0.44 -18.03
C MET A 23 -15.53 -0.02 -19.13
N ILE A 24 -15.27 -0.89 -20.11
CA ILE A 24 -14.39 -0.56 -21.25
C ILE A 24 -14.97 0.60 -22.05
N ARG A 25 -16.27 0.60 -22.34
CA ARG A 25 -16.92 1.71 -23.07
C ARG A 25 -16.85 3.02 -22.30
N GLN A 26 -17.05 2.99 -20.99
CA GLN A 26 -16.91 4.17 -20.16
C GLN A 26 -15.47 4.69 -20.14
N GLU A 27 -14.49 3.79 -20.07
CA GLU A 27 -13.08 4.18 -20.12
C GLU A 27 -12.73 4.81 -21.48
N MET A 28 -13.26 4.27 -22.58
CA MET A 28 -13.13 4.86 -23.93
C MET A 28 -13.70 6.28 -23.97
N GLU A 29 -14.89 6.48 -23.40
CA GLU A 29 -15.58 7.77 -23.37
C GLU A 29 -14.83 8.81 -22.51
N VAL A 30 -14.34 8.40 -21.33
CA VAL A 30 -13.68 9.31 -20.37
C VAL A 30 -12.26 9.66 -20.80
N THR A 31 -11.53 8.71 -21.39
CA THR A 31 -10.12 8.90 -21.76
C THR A 31 -9.90 9.24 -23.22
N GLU A 32 -10.96 9.20 -24.03
CA GLU A 32 -10.93 9.38 -25.49
C GLU A 32 -9.97 8.40 -26.20
N ARG A 33 -9.79 7.19 -25.63
CA ARG A 33 -8.90 6.15 -26.16
C ARG A 33 -9.66 5.04 -26.86
N SER A 34 -8.97 4.36 -27.79
CA SER A 34 -9.54 3.18 -28.46
C SER A 34 -9.67 1.99 -27.52
N ARG A 35 -10.52 1.03 -27.89
CA ARG A 35 -10.67 -0.23 -27.17
C ARG A 35 -9.35 -1.00 -27.14
N GLU A 36 -8.66 -1.05 -28.28
CA GLU A 36 -7.35 -1.69 -28.40
C GLU A 36 -6.35 -1.06 -27.43
N ASP A 37 -6.31 0.27 -27.32
CA ASP A 37 -5.39 0.97 -26.41
C ASP A 37 -5.67 0.66 -24.93
N ILE A 38 -6.94 0.58 -24.55
CA ILE A 38 -7.36 0.26 -23.18
C ILE A 38 -7.01 -1.19 -22.84
N VAL A 39 -7.30 -2.13 -23.74
CA VAL A 39 -6.96 -3.54 -23.55
C VAL A 39 -5.44 -3.74 -23.52
N ALA A 40 -4.69 -3.09 -24.42
CA ALA A 40 -3.23 -3.13 -24.41
C ALA A 40 -2.64 -2.54 -23.13
N GLN A 41 -3.24 -1.49 -22.58
CA GLN A 41 -2.83 -0.93 -21.29
C GLN A 41 -3.14 -1.88 -20.13
N MET A 42 -4.31 -2.53 -20.13
CA MET A 42 -4.65 -3.54 -19.12
C MET A 42 -3.69 -4.74 -19.17
N GLU A 43 -3.35 -5.20 -20.37
CA GLU A 43 -2.37 -6.27 -20.60
C GLU A 43 -0.98 -5.86 -20.10
N LYS A 44 -0.52 -4.65 -20.43
CA LYS A 44 0.74 -4.11 -19.92
C LYS A 44 0.75 -4.02 -18.39
N ASN A 45 -0.36 -3.63 -17.79
CA ASN A 45 -0.51 -3.57 -16.33
C ASN A 45 -0.43 -4.97 -15.72
N LEU A 46 -1.12 -5.96 -16.31
CA LEU A 46 -1.06 -7.35 -15.87
C LEU A 46 0.36 -7.89 -15.92
N GLN A 47 1.07 -7.67 -17.04
CA GLN A 47 2.47 -8.08 -17.19
C GLN A 47 3.37 -7.42 -16.14
N VAL A 48 3.19 -6.13 -15.85
CA VAL A 48 3.95 -5.45 -14.78
C VAL A 48 3.65 -6.08 -13.41
N MET A 49 2.40 -6.43 -13.12
CA MET A 49 2.02 -7.08 -11.87
C MET A 49 2.65 -8.48 -11.75
N GLU A 50 2.56 -9.30 -12.80
CA GLU A 50 3.18 -10.63 -12.83
C GLU A 50 4.71 -10.54 -12.69
N GLN A 51 5.34 -9.59 -13.38
CA GLN A 51 6.78 -9.35 -13.28
C GLN A 51 7.18 -8.83 -11.90
N ALA A 52 6.34 -8.05 -11.23
CA ALA A 52 6.59 -7.59 -9.87
C ALA A 52 6.57 -8.75 -8.87
N VAL A 53 5.63 -9.70 -9.01
CA VAL A 53 5.56 -10.92 -8.19
C VAL A 53 6.80 -11.80 -8.40
N LEU A 54 7.18 -12.03 -9.67
CA LEU A 54 8.37 -12.81 -10.01
C LEU A 54 9.66 -12.15 -9.49
N ARG A 55 9.78 -10.81 -9.59
CA ARG A 55 10.91 -10.05 -9.02
C ARG A 55 10.91 -10.08 -7.49
N GLY A 56 9.74 -10.05 -6.87
CA GLY A 56 9.50 -10.28 -5.44
C GLY A 56 10.18 -11.55 -4.95
N LEU A 57 9.83 -12.67 -5.60
CA LEU A 57 10.33 -14.00 -5.29
C LEU A 57 11.83 -14.18 -5.60
N ALA A 58 12.33 -13.50 -6.63
CA ALA A 58 13.75 -13.49 -6.99
C ALA A 58 14.62 -12.60 -6.08
N GLY A 59 14.00 -11.80 -5.20
CA GLY A 59 14.65 -10.79 -4.39
C GLY A 59 14.72 -9.44 -5.10
N VAL A 60 14.01 -8.45 -4.55
CA VAL A 60 13.94 -7.08 -5.09
C VAL A 60 14.89 -6.16 -4.37
N ARG A 61 15.52 -5.24 -5.09
CA ARG A 61 16.28 -4.12 -4.51
C ARG A 61 15.59 -2.80 -4.81
N SER A 62 15.72 -1.85 -3.89
CA SER A 62 15.26 -0.47 -4.06
C SER A 62 16.00 0.22 -5.20
N HIS A 63 15.42 1.31 -5.68
CA HIS A 63 15.96 2.09 -6.81
C HIS A 63 17.36 2.67 -6.53
N THR A 64 17.69 2.90 -5.25
CA THR A 64 19.03 3.34 -4.80
C THR A 64 19.98 2.16 -4.57
N GLY A 65 19.47 0.92 -4.56
CA GLY A 65 20.21 -0.29 -4.26
C GLY A 65 20.59 -0.46 -2.79
N LEU A 66 20.21 0.48 -1.91
CA LEU A 66 20.59 0.49 -0.50
C LEU A 66 19.85 -0.55 0.34
N THR A 67 18.68 -1.00 -0.12
CA THR A 67 17.80 -1.90 0.62
C THR A 67 17.17 -2.93 -0.32
N GLY A 68 16.85 -4.10 0.20
CA GLY A 68 16.10 -5.12 -0.52
C GLY A 68 16.80 -6.47 -0.64
N GLY A 69 15.98 -7.52 -0.75
CA GLY A 69 16.40 -8.91 -0.62
C GLY A 69 16.63 -9.35 0.84
N ASP A 70 16.35 -8.48 1.81
CA ASP A 70 16.61 -8.74 3.23
C ASP A 70 15.68 -9.82 3.80
N ALA A 71 14.39 -9.81 3.44
CA ALA A 71 13.45 -10.87 3.79
C ALA A 71 13.89 -12.23 3.21
N THR A 72 14.24 -12.26 1.91
CA THR A 72 14.76 -13.47 1.25
C THR A 72 16.06 -13.96 1.89
N ARG A 73 16.97 -13.05 2.25
CA ARG A 73 18.22 -13.38 2.95
C ARG A 73 17.99 -13.92 4.34
N LEU A 74 17.07 -13.33 5.11
CA LEU A 74 16.73 -13.79 6.44
C LEU A 74 16.09 -15.19 6.38
N GLN A 75 15.19 -15.41 5.42
CA GLN A 75 14.56 -16.71 5.19
C GLN A 75 15.59 -17.78 4.78
N GLN A 76 16.49 -17.44 3.85
CA GLN A 76 17.59 -18.33 3.46
C GLN A 76 18.55 -18.60 4.62
N TYR A 77 18.79 -17.62 5.48
CA TYR A 77 19.62 -17.77 6.67
C TYR A 77 18.99 -18.72 7.69
N ILE A 78 17.67 -18.61 7.91
CA ILE A 78 16.89 -19.54 8.75
C ILE A 78 16.96 -20.96 8.17
N VAL A 79 16.65 -21.15 6.89
CA VAL A 79 16.65 -22.47 6.22
C VAL A 79 18.03 -23.13 6.24
N ARG A 80 19.11 -22.36 6.16
CA ARG A 80 20.48 -22.89 6.19
C ARG A 80 20.90 -23.43 7.56
N GLY A 81 20.15 -23.13 8.63
CA GLY A 81 20.45 -23.65 9.98
C GLY A 81 21.73 -23.08 10.62
N GLN A 82 22.41 -22.11 9.98
CA GLN A 82 23.69 -21.55 10.43
C GLN A 82 23.52 -20.26 11.24
N PHE A 83 22.46 -20.20 12.04
CA PHE A 83 22.10 -19.00 12.76
C PHE A 83 22.87 -18.83 14.07
N LEU A 84 23.45 -17.65 14.28
CA LEU A 84 24.28 -17.33 15.44
C LEU A 84 23.47 -17.30 16.75
N SER A 85 22.23 -16.82 16.68
CA SER A 85 21.37 -16.57 17.83
C SER A 85 20.39 -17.69 18.15
N GLY A 86 20.40 -18.79 17.38
CA GLY A 86 19.46 -19.90 17.54
C GLY A 86 18.10 -19.66 16.88
N GLU A 87 17.36 -20.76 16.70
CA GLU A 87 16.04 -20.79 16.01
C GLU A 87 14.99 -19.97 16.76
N THR A 88 14.98 -20.05 18.10
CA THR A 88 14.02 -19.32 18.96
C THR A 88 14.07 -17.82 18.75
N ILE A 89 15.27 -17.23 18.64
CA ILE A 89 15.43 -15.80 18.43
C ILE A 89 14.94 -15.41 17.02
N LEU A 90 15.22 -16.23 16.01
CA LEU A 90 14.78 -15.94 14.65
C LEU A 90 13.27 -16.09 14.46
N ASP A 91 12.66 -17.09 15.11
CA ASP A 91 11.19 -17.19 15.15
C ASP A 91 10.59 -15.94 15.80
N ALA A 92 11.10 -15.53 16.97
CA ALA A 92 10.64 -14.32 17.65
C ALA A 92 10.76 -13.06 16.77
N VAL A 93 11.87 -12.89 16.05
CA VAL A 93 12.04 -11.80 15.08
C VAL A 93 10.98 -11.85 13.97
N SER A 94 10.74 -13.02 13.39
CA SER A 94 9.71 -13.21 12.35
C SER A 94 8.31 -12.89 12.87
N LYS A 95 7.95 -13.34 14.08
CA LYS A 95 6.65 -13.03 14.69
C LYS A 95 6.52 -11.55 15.02
N ALA A 96 7.55 -10.94 15.61
CA ALA A 96 7.56 -9.52 15.93
C ALA A 96 7.40 -8.67 14.67
N MET A 97 8.12 -8.99 13.60
CA MET A 97 7.99 -8.30 12.30
C MET A 97 6.58 -8.42 11.74
N ALA A 98 6.02 -9.62 11.73
CA ALA A 98 4.65 -9.85 11.25
C ALA A 98 3.62 -9.07 12.08
N ILE A 99 3.73 -9.06 13.41
CA ILE A 99 2.84 -8.33 14.31
C ILE A 99 2.95 -6.82 14.07
N ALA A 100 4.17 -6.28 14.04
CA ALA A 100 4.41 -4.86 13.84
C ALA A 100 3.86 -4.38 12.48
N LEU A 101 4.09 -5.13 11.40
CA LEU A 101 3.60 -4.80 10.07
C LEU A 101 2.09 -4.88 9.95
N LYS A 102 1.44 -5.91 10.55
CA LYS A 102 -0.03 -6.02 10.58
C LYS A 102 -0.68 -4.77 11.17
N ASN A 103 -0.08 -4.21 12.23
CA ASN A 103 -0.58 -3.00 12.88
C ASN A 103 -0.43 -1.73 12.04
N MET A 104 0.29 -1.80 10.92
CA MET A 104 0.49 -0.69 9.98
C MET A 104 -0.15 -0.92 8.61
N LEU A 105 -0.87 -2.03 8.41
CA LEU A 105 -1.55 -2.31 7.15
C LEU A 105 -2.57 -1.21 6.82
N GLY A 106 -2.49 -0.68 5.60
CA GLY A 106 -3.40 0.35 5.12
C GLY A 106 -3.21 1.73 5.78
N LEU A 107 -2.10 1.95 6.50
CA LEU A 107 -1.81 3.26 7.07
C LEU A 107 -1.67 4.31 5.95
N VAL A 108 -2.67 5.18 5.83
CA VAL A 108 -2.74 6.28 4.85
C VAL A 108 -1.61 7.28 5.08
N CYS A 109 -0.95 7.74 4.02
CA CYS A 109 -0.01 8.86 4.11
C CYS A 109 -0.71 10.11 3.59
N ASP A 110 -1.17 11.00 4.48
CA ASP A 110 -1.86 12.23 4.08
C ASP A 110 -1.50 13.37 5.05
N PRO A 111 -0.25 13.87 4.98
CA PRO A 111 0.25 14.84 5.94
C PRO A 111 -0.36 16.23 5.77
N VAL A 112 -0.60 16.91 6.89
CA VAL A 112 -1.09 18.30 6.90
C VAL A 112 -0.14 19.19 6.10
N ALA A 113 -0.70 19.97 5.18
CA ALA A 113 0.04 20.89 4.31
C ALA A 113 1.13 20.22 3.45
N GLY A 114 1.09 18.88 3.28
CA GLY A 114 2.14 18.14 2.59
C GLY A 114 3.48 18.05 3.35
N LEU A 115 3.50 18.41 4.63
CA LEU A 115 4.72 18.51 5.44
C LEU A 115 4.96 17.26 6.28
N VAL A 116 6.22 16.86 6.45
CA VAL A 116 6.61 15.69 7.27
C VAL A 116 6.57 16.02 8.78
N GLU A 117 5.44 16.52 9.25
CA GLU A 117 5.27 16.99 10.62
C GLU A 117 4.04 16.38 11.29
N VAL A 118 2.84 16.70 10.77
CA VAL A 118 1.57 16.21 11.29
C VAL A 118 0.94 15.24 10.28
N PRO A 119 0.77 13.95 10.62
CA PRO A 119 1.03 13.30 11.91
C PRO A 119 2.42 12.63 11.99
N CYS A 120 3.30 12.84 11.00
CA CYS A 120 4.52 12.06 10.78
C CYS A 120 5.44 11.94 12.00
N VAL A 121 5.65 13.02 12.76
CA VAL A 121 6.51 12.99 13.96
C VAL A 121 5.92 12.05 15.02
N LYS A 122 4.60 12.09 15.23
CA LYS A 122 3.91 11.26 16.22
C LYS A 122 3.82 9.81 15.75
N ARG A 123 3.74 9.58 14.44
CA ARG A 123 3.82 8.23 13.85
C ARG A 123 5.15 7.54 14.13
N ASN A 124 6.27 8.27 14.18
CA ASN A 124 7.55 7.68 14.57
C ASN A 124 7.53 7.16 16.02
N ALA A 125 6.99 7.95 16.95
CA ALA A 125 6.83 7.52 18.35
C ALA A 125 5.92 6.29 18.46
N ILE A 126 4.79 6.27 17.76
CA ILE A 126 3.87 5.13 17.71
C ILE A 126 4.55 3.91 17.06
N GLY A 127 5.33 4.11 15.99
CA GLY A 127 6.08 3.04 15.32
C GLY A 127 7.12 2.39 16.24
N ALA A 128 7.85 3.19 17.01
CA ALA A 128 8.80 2.70 18.00
C ALA A 128 8.09 1.89 19.10
N ALA A 129 6.98 2.42 19.64
CA ALA A 129 6.18 1.69 20.63
C ALA A 129 5.61 0.37 20.06
N ASN A 130 5.08 0.40 18.84
CA ASN A 130 4.57 -0.78 18.14
C ASN A 130 5.67 -1.86 17.97
N ALA A 131 6.89 -1.46 17.61
CA ALA A 131 8.01 -2.38 17.46
C ALA A 131 8.40 -3.03 18.80
N MET A 132 8.50 -2.25 19.88
CA MET A 132 8.81 -2.75 21.22
C MET A 132 7.75 -3.73 21.71
N ILE A 133 6.46 -3.35 21.61
CA ILE A 133 5.35 -4.20 22.06
C ILE A 133 5.28 -5.46 21.19
N ALA A 134 5.52 -5.38 19.87
CA ALA A 134 5.57 -6.55 19.00
C ALA A 134 6.70 -7.52 19.37
N ALA A 135 7.86 -7.00 19.78
CA ALA A 135 8.96 -7.82 20.29
C ALA A 135 8.60 -8.49 21.61
N ASP A 136 8.04 -7.75 22.57
CA ASP A 136 7.59 -8.30 23.86
C ASP A 136 6.52 -9.38 23.67
N MET A 137 5.55 -9.14 22.77
CA MET A 137 4.53 -10.13 22.41
C MET A 137 5.17 -11.41 21.85
N ALA A 138 6.09 -11.28 20.90
CA ALA A 138 6.76 -12.44 20.30
C ALA A 138 7.58 -13.23 21.34
N LEU A 139 8.33 -12.55 22.21
CA LEU A 139 9.11 -13.16 23.28
C LEU A 139 8.23 -13.80 24.37
N ALA A 140 7.03 -13.26 24.61
CA ALA A 140 6.02 -13.87 25.48
C ALA A 140 5.34 -15.11 24.86
N GLY A 141 5.75 -15.52 23.65
CA GLY A 141 5.18 -16.67 22.95
C GLY A 141 3.90 -16.36 22.18
N ILE A 142 3.52 -15.08 22.02
CA ILE A 142 2.37 -14.69 21.20
C ILE A 142 2.75 -14.85 19.72
N GLN A 143 2.09 -15.80 19.08
CA GLN A 143 2.39 -16.19 17.71
C GLN A 143 1.62 -15.33 16.70
N SER A 144 2.31 -14.89 15.64
CA SER A 144 1.62 -14.44 14.43
C SER A 144 1.00 -15.64 13.71
N ARG A 145 -0.33 -15.66 13.62
CA ARG A 145 -1.09 -16.70 12.89
C ARG A 145 -0.89 -16.65 11.38
N ILE A 146 -0.59 -15.46 10.85
CA ILE A 146 -0.28 -15.25 9.43
C ILE A 146 1.25 -15.14 9.30
N PRO A 147 1.89 -15.89 8.39
CA PRO A 147 3.33 -15.79 8.12
C PRO A 147 3.75 -14.37 7.75
N CYS A 148 4.98 -13.99 8.08
CA CYS A 148 5.44 -12.63 7.83
C CYS A 148 5.44 -12.26 6.34
N ASP A 149 5.77 -13.20 5.46
CA ASP A 149 5.77 -12.99 4.00
C ASP A 149 4.37 -12.67 3.47
N GLU A 150 3.33 -13.35 3.98
CA GLU A 150 1.94 -13.07 3.62
C GLU A 150 1.49 -11.69 4.11
N VAL A 151 1.97 -11.25 5.28
CA VAL A 151 1.72 -9.89 5.77
C VAL A 151 2.37 -8.85 4.86
N ILE A 152 3.60 -9.08 4.41
CA ILE A 152 4.32 -8.20 3.48
C ILE A 152 3.57 -8.13 2.14
N GLU A 153 3.15 -9.28 1.61
CA GLU A 153 2.37 -9.37 0.37
C GLU A 153 1.01 -8.66 0.50
N ALA A 154 0.32 -8.84 1.63
CA ALA A 154 -0.92 -8.13 1.91
C ALA A 154 -0.69 -6.61 1.96
N MET A 155 0.38 -6.15 2.60
CA MET A 155 0.75 -4.74 2.66
C MET A 155 0.99 -4.17 1.25
N PHE A 156 1.68 -4.91 0.39
CA PHE A 156 1.89 -4.53 -1.00
C PHE A 156 0.56 -4.39 -1.77
N ARG A 157 -0.32 -5.40 -1.70
CA ARG A 157 -1.63 -5.36 -2.39
C ARG A 157 -2.53 -4.24 -1.90
N ILE A 158 -2.56 -3.98 -0.59
CA ILE A 158 -3.29 -2.85 -0.01
C ILE A 158 -2.72 -1.53 -0.55
N GLY A 159 -1.39 -1.40 -0.61
CA GLY A 159 -0.73 -0.25 -1.21
C GLY A 159 -1.11 -0.03 -2.68
N GLN A 160 -1.20 -1.10 -3.49
CA GLN A 160 -1.61 -0.99 -4.90
C GLN A 160 -3.04 -0.48 -5.04
N THR A 161 -3.96 -1.03 -4.24
CA THR A 161 -5.41 -0.70 -4.28
C THR A 161 -5.77 0.62 -3.61
N MET A 162 -4.86 1.21 -2.82
CA MET A 162 -5.12 2.46 -2.12
C MET A 162 -5.36 3.62 -3.11
N PRO A 163 -6.45 4.40 -2.95
CA PRO A 163 -6.73 5.56 -3.79
C PRO A 163 -5.58 6.57 -3.78
N VAL A 164 -5.34 7.22 -4.92
CA VAL A 164 -4.27 8.23 -5.07
C VAL A 164 -4.40 9.36 -4.05
N ALA A 165 -5.63 9.77 -3.71
CA ALA A 165 -5.90 10.81 -2.72
C ALA A 165 -5.42 10.46 -1.28
N LEU A 166 -5.07 9.19 -1.02
CA LEU A 166 -4.60 8.69 0.28
C LEU A 166 -3.11 8.27 0.25
N LYS A 167 -2.42 8.51 -0.88
CA LYS A 167 -1.01 8.15 -1.15
C LYS A 167 -0.09 9.38 -1.20
N GLU A 168 0.12 10.06 -0.09
CA GLU A 168 1.04 11.19 0.08
C GLU A 168 0.77 12.39 -0.86
N THR A 169 -0.42 12.48 -1.43
CA THR A 169 -0.82 13.57 -2.33
C THR A 169 -1.37 14.79 -1.60
N ALA A 170 -1.67 14.66 -0.30
CA ALA A 170 -2.31 15.68 0.52
C ALA A 170 -3.72 16.09 0.02
N GLN A 171 -4.37 15.23 -0.78
CA GLN A 171 -5.61 15.55 -1.50
C GLN A 171 -6.88 15.04 -0.79
N GLY A 172 -6.77 14.10 0.15
CA GLY A 172 -7.91 13.30 0.61
C GLY A 172 -8.19 13.35 2.11
N GLY A 173 -7.40 12.65 2.90
CA GLY A 173 -7.69 12.35 4.32
C GLY A 173 -7.51 13.52 5.29
N LEU A 174 -6.49 13.43 6.15
CA LEU A 174 -6.23 14.42 7.20
C LEU A 174 -5.86 15.80 6.63
N ALA A 175 -5.10 15.84 5.53
CA ALA A 175 -4.64 17.05 4.88
C ALA A 175 -5.79 17.88 4.28
N ALA A 176 -6.86 17.23 3.82
CA ALA A 176 -8.00 17.92 3.23
C ALA A 176 -8.98 18.49 4.27
N THR A 177 -8.80 18.22 5.57
CA THR A 177 -9.70 18.73 6.61
C THR A 177 -9.69 20.26 6.68
N PRO A 178 -10.80 20.92 7.10
CA PRO A 178 -10.86 22.39 7.14
C PRO A 178 -9.76 23.02 8.00
N THR A 179 -9.39 22.39 9.11
CA THR A 179 -8.31 22.87 9.98
C THR A 179 -6.94 22.69 9.33
N ALA A 180 -6.68 21.56 8.66
CA ALA A 180 -5.43 21.35 7.94
C ALA A 180 -5.24 22.36 6.80
N ARG A 181 -6.30 22.66 6.03
CA ARG A 181 -6.28 23.70 4.98
C ARG A 181 -6.03 25.10 5.53
N ARG A 182 -6.57 25.42 6.71
CA ARG A 182 -6.26 26.70 7.39
C ARG A 182 -4.78 26.79 7.80
N PHE A 183 -4.21 25.70 8.32
CA PHE A 183 -2.78 25.66 8.63
C PHE A 183 -1.92 25.79 7.37
N GLU A 184 -2.25 25.06 6.31
CA GLU A 184 -1.58 25.20 5.01
C GLU A 184 -1.59 26.65 4.51
N ALA A 185 -2.76 27.30 4.51
CA ALA A 185 -2.89 28.70 4.09
C ALA A 185 -2.10 29.65 4.99
N SER A 186 -2.03 29.41 6.30
CA SER A 186 -1.23 30.23 7.22
C SER A 186 0.28 30.06 7.02
N ILE A 187 0.73 28.88 6.60
CA ILE A 187 2.15 28.57 6.36
C ILE A 187 2.59 29.14 5.01
N PHE A 188 1.78 28.98 3.96
CA PHE A 188 2.16 29.32 2.58
C PHE A 188 1.53 30.63 2.06
N GLY A 189 0.70 31.32 2.84
CA GLY A 189 0.14 32.63 2.52
C GLY A 189 -1.02 32.63 1.52
N LYS A 190 -1.21 31.58 0.71
CA LYS A 190 -2.41 31.32 -0.11
C LYS A 190 -2.67 29.81 -0.25
N PRO A 191 -3.94 29.34 -0.23
CA PRO A 191 -4.26 27.97 -0.60
C PRO A 191 -3.89 27.76 -2.07
N ASN A 192 -3.16 26.70 -2.37
CA ASN A 192 -2.64 26.42 -3.70
C ASN A 192 -3.81 25.99 -4.60
N GLU A 193 -4.36 26.90 -5.41
CA GLU A 193 -5.51 26.68 -6.31
C GLU A 193 -5.25 25.64 -7.42
N LYS A 194 -4.05 25.04 -7.50
CA LYS A 194 -3.62 24.15 -8.59
C LYS A 194 -3.55 22.66 -8.20
N ARG A 195 -4.53 22.14 -7.46
CA ARG A 195 -4.61 20.70 -7.15
C ARG A 195 -6.03 20.15 -7.35
N GLU A 196 -6.62 20.45 -8.50
CA GLU A 196 -7.77 19.69 -9.04
C GLU A 196 -7.28 18.61 -10.00
#